data_AF-A0A142X4E2-F1
#
_entry.id   AF-A0A142X4E2-F1
#
_cell.length_a   1.000
_cell.length_b   1.000
_cell.length_c   1.000
_cell.angle_alpha   90.00
_cell.angle_beta   90.00
_cell.angle_gamma   90.00
#
_symmetry.space_group_name_H-M   'P 1'
#
loop_
_entity.id
_entity.type
_entity.pdbx_description
1 polymer ?
#
loop_
_entity_poly.entity_id
_entity_poly.type
_entity_poly.pdbx_seq_one_letter_code
_entity_poly.pdbx_strand_id
1 'polypeptide(L)'
;MRTAIWLASMVLISRSLMAAEPSAPTGSPEIVAATSRLEHLWGEGEFTEGAACGPDGAIYFSDIPDANPGKIYRFDPATKKVTVHCAESRKSNGLAFTKDGRLLAACGANDGGRSLCEITAEGKVVPVVDRFGGKVLNAPNDLDVDAAGNVYFSDPFYVGKEPLELDHMSVFFVDGKTKAVSRATTDITKPNGVALSPDGKTLYVAETNNGKPLLASADPAFAPWRMTLNAFPVVSPGKLGERKILVDFGKGAGIDGMTCDAAGNIYAAIRNESRFGMAIYSPAGKEIAFIPTPELPTNCCFGSAADETEKHRLYVTAGKGLYRINLLSAGPVWYAR
;
A
#
# COMPACT_ATOMS: atom_id res chain seq x y z
N MET A 1 22.61 -69.81 -22.20
CA MET A 1 22.50 -68.94 -21.00
C MET A 1 22.16 -67.53 -21.46
N ARG A 2 20.92 -67.07 -21.20
CA ARG A 2 20.52 -65.67 -21.42
C ARG A 2 20.06 -65.14 -20.06
N THR A 3 20.79 -64.17 -19.52
CA THR A 3 20.53 -63.48 -18.26
C THR A 3 19.42 -62.44 -18.48
N ALA A 4 18.33 -62.55 -17.72
CA ALA A 4 17.28 -61.55 -17.66
C ALA A 4 17.61 -60.55 -16.54
N ILE A 5 17.67 -59.26 -16.88
CA ILE A 5 17.82 -58.16 -15.92
C ILE A 5 16.41 -57.65 -15.60
N TRP A 6 16.00 -57.77 -14.35
CA TRP A 6 14.77 -57.16 -13.82
C TRP A 6 15.04 -55.70 -13.47
N LEU A 7 14.38 -54.76 -14.16
CA LEU A 7 14.29 -53.37 -13.71
C LEU A 7 13.21 -53.27 -12.62
N ALA A 8 13.62 -52.89 -11.42
CA ALA A 8 12.70 -52.48 -10.35
C ALA A 8 12.29 -51.02 -10.57
N SER A 9 11.02 -50.78 -10.85
CA SER A 9 10.43 -49.44 -10.93
C SER A 9 10.29 -48.85 -9.52
N MET A 10 11.13 -47.87 -9.18
CA MET A 10 10.92 -47.04 -7.98
C MET A 10 9.78 -46.05 -8.26
N VAL A 11 8.67 -46.21 -7.55
CA VAL A 11 7.59 -45.22 -7.50
C VAL A 11 8.01 -44.12 -6.52
N LEU A 12 8.38 -42.96 -7.05
CA LEU A 12 8.57 -41.73 -6.28
C LEU A 12 7.19 -41.18 -5.91
N ILE A 13 6.79 -41.34 -4.65
CA ILE A 13 5.62 -40.66 -4.09
C ILE A 13 6.04 -39.21 -3.79
N SER A 14 5.68 -38.27 -4.65
CA SER A 14 5.81 -36.85 -4.36
C SER A 14 4.83 -36.47 -3.25
N ARG A 15 5.34 -36.16 -2.06
CA ARG A 15 4.55 -35.46 -1.03
C ARG A 15 4.43 -34.02 -1.47
N SER A 16 3.27 -33.62 -1.97
CA SER A 16 2.89 -32.22 -2.06
C SER A 16 2.85 -31.65 -0.64
N LEU A 17 3.77 -30.74 -0.33
CA LEU A 17 3.60 -29.86 0.83
C LEU A 17 2.38 -28.98 0.52
N MET A 18 1.22 -29.32 1.07
CA MET A 18 0.12 -28.36 1.11
C MET A 18 0.60 -27.18 1.95
N ALA A 19 0.64 -25.99 1.35
CA ALA A 19 0.80 -24.76 2.12
C ALA A 19 -0.27 -24.76 3.22
N ALA A 20 0.13 -24.49 4.46
CA ALA A 20 -0.83 -24.40 5.56
C ALA A 20 -1.87 -23.33 5.22
N GLU A 21 -3.16 -23.65 5.39
CA GLU A 21 -4.21 -22.66 5.21
C GLU A 21 -3.95 -21.47 6.15
N PRO A 22 -4.06 -20.21 5.66
CA PRO A 22 -3.93 -19.04 6.51
C PRO A 22 -4.87 -19.12 7.71
N SER A 23 -4.38 -18.73 8.88
CA SER A 23 -5.17 -18.66 10.10
C SER A 23 -6.43 -17.78 9.90
N ALA A 24 -7.53 -18.16 10.56
CA ALA A 24 -8.77 -17.41 10.49
C ALA A 24 -8.61 -15.97 11.03
N PRO A 25 -9.38 -15.00 10.51
CA PRO A 25 -9.48 -13.68 11.10
C PRO A 25 -9.95 -13.74 12.57
N THR A 26 -9.52 -12.77 13.37
CA THR A 26 -9.92 -12.64 14.78
C THR A 26 -10.44 -11.24 15.10
N GLY A 27 -11.12 -11.09 16.23
CA GLY A 27 -11.67 -9.80 16.70
C GLY A 27 -13.16 -9.64 16.42
N SER A 28 -13.58 -8.41 16.10
CA SER A 28 -15.00 -8.04 16.01
C SER A 28 -15.73 -8.77 14.88
N PRO A 29 -16.82 -9.49 15.19
CA PRO A 29 -17.66 -10.14 14.19
C PRO A 29 -18.51 -9.14 13.39
N GLU A 30 -18.46 -7.84 13.69
CA GLU A 30 -19.09 -6.79 12.87
C GLU A 30 -18.19 -6.35 11.71
N ILE A 31 -16.88 -6.64 11.79
CA ILE A 31 -15.88 -6.25 10.79
C ILE A 31 -15.61 -7.39 9.81
N VAL A 32 -15.36 -8.59 10.34
CA VAL A 32 -14.98 -9.77 9.56
C VAL A 32 -15.52 -11.03 10.23
N ALA A 33 -16.16 -11.90 9.45
CA ALA A 33 -16.62 -13.18 9.96
C ALA A 33 -15.42 -14.12 10.20
N ALA A 34 -15.45 -14.91 11.27
CA ALA A 34 -14.42 -15.92 11.53
C ALA A 34 -14.34 -17.00 10.42
N THR A 35 -15.38 -17.13 9.59
CA THR A 35 -15.43 -18.00 8.42
C THR A 35 -14.88 -17.34 7.15
N SER A 36 -14.62 -16.04 7.15
CA SER A 36 -13.97 -15.37 6.02
C SER A 36 -12.57 -15.93 5.80
N ARG A 37 -12.19 -16.09 4.54
CA ARG A 37 -10.88 -16.57 4.13
C ARG A 37 -10.29 -15.63 3.09
N LEU A 38 -8.97 -15.48 3.14
CA LEU A 38 -8.21 -14.73 2.15
C LEU A 38 -8.08 -15.61 0.90
N GLU A 39 -8.64 -15.13 -0.22
CA GLU A 39 -8.53 -15.74 -1.55
C GLU A 39 -7.27 -15.21 -2.23
N HIS A 40 -6.41 -16.11 -2.72
CA HIS A 40 -5.28 -15.75 -3.58
C HIS A 40 -5.78 -15.54 -5.01
N LEU A 41 -5.57 -14.34 -5.56
CA LEU A 41 -6.08 -13.97 -6.89
C LEU A 41 -4.99 -14.04 -7.97
N TRP A 42 -3.76 -13.66 -7.63
CA TRP A 42 -2.62 -13.60 -8.55
C TRP A 42 -1.31 -13.57 -7.76
N GLY A 43 -0.23 -14.15 -8.30
CA GLY A 43 1.04 -14.32 -7.56
C GLY A 43 2.26 -14.50 -8.46
N GLU A 44 2.41 -13.65 -9.48
CA GLU A 44 3.55 -13.69 -10.41
C GLU A 44 4.48 -12.48 -10.28
N GLY A 45 4.30 -11.65 -9.25
CA GLY A 45 5.10 -10.45 -9.00
C GLY A 45 6.39 -10.74 -8.24
N GLU A 46 7.11 -9.66 -7.94
CA GLU A 46 8.32 -9.68 -7.10
C GLU A 46 8.06 -8.98 -5.76
N PHE A 47 7.45 -7.79 -5.80
CA PHE A 47 7.07 -7.00 -4.63
C PHE A 47 5.84 -6.16 -4.95
N THR A 48 4.66 -6.72 -4.66
CA THR A 48 3.39 -6.06 -4.91
C THR A 48 3.11 -4.95 -3.90
N GLU A 49 2.52 -3.85 -4.36
CA GLU A 49 2.29 -2.62 -3.59
C GLU A 49 1.09 -1.83 -4.14
N GLY A 50 0.70 -0.77 -3.43
CA GLY A 50 -0.17 0.30 -3.94
C GLY A 50 -1.47 -0.18 -4.61
N ALA A 51 -2.33 -0.87 -3.86
CA ALA A 51 -3.63 -1.28 -4.38
C ALA A 51 -4.60 -0.09 -4.46
N ALA A 52 -5.31 0.06 -5.57
CA ALA A 52 -6.33 1.09 -5.76
C ALA A 52 -7.52 0.59 -6.60
N CYS A 53 -8.74 0.93 -6.18
CA CYS A 53 -9.94 0.63 -6.97
C CYS A 53 -10.20 1.76 -7.98
N GLY A 54 -10.27 1.40 -9.27
CA GLY A 54 -10.58 2.31 -10.36
C GLY A 54 -12.07 2.61 -10.50
N PRO A 55 -12.44 3.66 -11.26
CA PRO A 55 -13.85 4.00 -11.54
C PRO A 55 -14.56 2.93 -12.37
N ASP A 56 -13.82 2.05 -13.03
CA ASP A 56 -14.31 0.88 -13.76
C ASP A 56 -14.56 -0.35 -12.86
N GLY A 57 -14.35 -0.21 -11.55
CA GLY A 57 -14.48 -1.29 -10.56
C GLY A 57 -13.31 -2.27 -10.54
N ALA A 58 -12.30 -2.09 -11.40
CA ALA A 58 -11.10 -2.91 -11.39
C ALA A 58 -10.15 -2.51 -10.27
N ILE A 59 -9.26 -3.43 -9.89
CA ILE A 59 -8.22 -3.19 -8.89
C ILE A 59 -6.88 -3.05 -9.59
N TYR A 60 -6.26 -1.89 -9.42
CA TYR A 60 -4.92 -1.60 -9.91
C TYR A 60 -3.92 -1.80 -8.79
N PHE A 61 -2.75 -2.33 -9.10
CA PHE A 61 -1.69 -2.51 -8.10
C PHE A 61 -0.32 -2.49 -8.76
N SER A 62 0.67 -2.01 -8.03
CA SER A 62 2.05 -1.94 -8.47
C SER A 62 2.79 -3.25 -8.20
N ASP A 63 3.79 -3.54 -9.02
CA ASP A 63 4.84 -4.53 -8.75
C ASP A 63 6.20 -3.85 -8.93
N ILE A 64 7.03 -3.90 -7.88
CA ILE A 64 8.27 -3.13 -7.75
C ILE A 64 9.47 -4.09 -7.66
N PRO A 65 9.90 -4.69 -8.79
CA PRO A 65 11.08 -5.52 -8.80
C PRO A 65 12.34 -4.69 -8.54
N ASP A 66 13.44 -5.31 -8.10
CA ASP A 66 14.70 -4.60 -7.87
C ASP A 66 15.32 -4.12 -9.20
N ALA A 67 15.33 -4.98 -10.22
CA ALA A 67 16.16 -4.79 -11.43
C ALA A 67 15.52 -3.97 -12.57
N ASN A 68 14.19 -3.92 -12.67
CA ASN A 68 13.48 -3.33 -13.82
C ASN A 68 12.54 -2.19 -13.41
N PRO A 69 12.03 -1.36 -14.33
CA PRO A 69 11.21 -0.20 -13.99
C PRO A 69 9.85 -0.51 -13.34
N GLY A 70 9.48 -1.78 -13.13
CA GLY A 70 8.23 -2.17 -12.49
C GLY A 70 7.01 -2.00 -13.37
N LYS A 71 5.88 -2.49 -12.88
CA LYS A 71 4.62 -2.55 -13.61
C LYS A 71 3.47 -2.07 -12.75
N ILE A 72 2.41 -1.63 -13.42
CA ILE A 72 1.08 -1.55 -12.83
C ILE A 72 0.21 -2.59 -13.50
N TYR A 73 -0.37 -3.47 -12.69
CA TYR A 73 -1.32 -4.47 -13.10
C TYR A 73 -2.75 -3.98 -12.86
N ARG A 74 -3.70 -4.56 -13.61
CA ARG A 74 -5.14 -4.35 -13.47
C ARG A 74 -5.82 -5.71 -13.33
N PHE A 75 -6.46 -5.95 -12.19
CA PHE A 75 -7.31 -7.09 -11.89
C PHE A 75 -8.78 -6.72 -12.11
N ASP A 76 -9.49 -7.52 -12.89
CA ASP A 76 -10.93 -7.39 -13.11
C ASP A 76 -11.68 -8.38 -12.21
N PRO A 77 -12.47 -7.93 -11.21
CA PRO A 77 -13.21 -8.81 -10.32
C PRO A 77 -14.25 -9.70 -11.01
N ALA A 78 -14.84 -9.24 -12.12
CA ALA A 78 -15.88 -9.97 -12.83
C ALA A 78 -15.29 -11.13 -13.66
N THR A 79 -14.15 -10.89 -14.33
CA THR A 79 -13.50 -11.91 -15.15
C THR A 79 -12.40 -12.69 -14.44
N LYS A 80 -12.00 -12.23 -13.25
CA LYS A 80 -10.85 -12.71 -12.46
C LYS A 80 -9.51 -12.67 -13.22
N LYS A 81 -9.39 -11.81 -14.23
CA LYS A 81 -8.18 -11.70 -15.04
C LYS A 81 -7.29 -10.58 -14.53
N VAL A 82 -5.98 -10.85 -14.52
CA VAL A 82 -4.94 -9.83 -14.36
C VAL A 82 -4.34 -9.50 -15.72
N THR A 83 -4.19 -8.21 -15.99
CA THR A 83 -3.56 -7.67 -17.21
C THR A 83 -2.55 -6.60 -16.84
N VAL A 84 -1.58 -6.34 -17.72
CA VAL A 84 -0.64 -5.23 -17.53
C VAL A 84 -1.32 -3.94 -17.99
N HIS A 85 -1.44 -2.97 -17.11
CA HIS A 85 -1.92 -1.63 -17.43
C HIS A 85 -0.77 -0.69 -17.83
N CYS A 86 0.33 -0.70 -17.07
CA CYS A 86 1.55 0.02 -17.38
C CYS A 86 2.75 -0.93 -17.32
N ALA A 87 3.47 -1.09 -18.43
CA ALA A 87 4.57 -2.05 -18.52
C ALA A 87 5.90 -1.54 -17.94
N GLU A 88 6.07 -0.21 -17.90
CA GLU A 88 7.29 0.47 -17.46
C GLU A 88 6.90 1.61 -16.51
N SER A 89 6.54 1.26 -15.28
CA SER A 89 5.87 2.17 -14.34
C SER A 89 6.80 3.15 -13.62
N ARG A 90 8.11 3.07 -13.90
CA ARG A 90 9.16 3.87 -13.26
C ARG A 90 9.14 3.74 -11.73
N LYS A 91 9.02 2.49 -11.25
CA LYS A 91 8.94 2.09 -9.85
C LYS A 91 7.73 2.73 -9.17
N SER A 92 6.57 2.69 -9.84
CA SER A 92 5.31 3.06 -9.20
C SER A 92 5.13 2.24 -7.94
N ASN A 93 4.69 2.90 -6.87
CA ASN A 93 4.45 2.29 -5.58
C ASN A 93 2.97 2.46 -5.23
N GLY A 94 2.63 3.30 -4.25
CA GLY A 94 1.24 3.69 -3.96
C GLY A 94 0.50 4.19 -5.19
N LEU A 95 -0.78 3.85 -5.28
CA LEU A 95 -1.70 4.24 -6.34
C LEU A 95 -2.95 4.85 -5.74
N ALA A 96 -3.53 5.84 -6.42
CA ALA A 96 -4.85 6.36 -6.07
C ALA A 96 -5.56 6.92 -7.31
N PHE A 97 -6.89 6.83 -7.33
CA PHE A 97 -7.70 7.46 -8.37
C PHE A 97 -8.28 8.78 -7.88
N THR A 98 -8.18 9.80 -8.72
CA THR A 98 -8.95 11.03 -8.53
C THR A 98 -10.41 10.81 -8.93
N LYS A 99 -11.32 11.70 -8.48
CA LYS A 99 -12.74 11.65 -8.81
C LYS A 99 -13.08 11.71 -10.30
N ASP A 100 -12.27 12.40 -11.08
CA ASP A 100 -12.35 12.47 -12.53
C ASP A 100 -11.69 11.27 -13.24
N GLY A 101 -11.28 10.24 -12.48
CA GLY A 101 -10.82 8.96 -13.02
C GLY A 101 -9.35 8.93 -13.43
N ARG A 102 -8.53 9.89 -13.00
CA ARG A 102 -7.09 9.89 -13.29
C ARG A 102 -6.38 8.99 -12.28
N LEU A 103 -5.54 8.08 -12.77
CA LEU A 103 -4.69 7.23 -11.94
C LEU A 103 -3.42 8.00 -11.58
N LEU A 104 -3.21 8.25 -10.29
CA LEU A 104 -1.97 8.83 -9.76
C LEU A 104 -1.12 7.73 -9.14
N ALA A 105 0.21 7.88 -9.26
CA ALA A 105 1.19 6.94 -8.74
C ALA A 105 2.33 7.68 -8.03
N ALA A 106 2.74 7.17 -6.88
CA ALA A 106 3.96 7.57 -6.21
C ALA A 106 5.14 6.77 -6.80
N CYS A 107 5.92 7.35 -7.70
CA CYS A 107 7.04 6.68 -8.35
C CYS A 107 8.33 6.86 -7.53
N GLY A 108 8.88 5.75 -7.04
CA GLY A 108 10.01 5.72 -6.10
C GLY A 108 11.40 5.90 -6.74
N ALA A 109 12.43 5.56 -5.96
CA ALA A 109 13.85 5.59 -6.33
C ALA A 109 14.31 4.26 -6.97
N ASN A 110 15.61 3.95 -6.95
CA ASN A 110 16.23 2.81 -7.65
C ASN A 110 16.05 2.90 -9.18
N ASP A 111 16.51 4.00 -9.77
CA ASP A 111 16.37 4.35 -11.19
C ASP A 111 14.90 4.56 -11.61
N GLY A 112 14.02 4.79 -10.63
CA GLY A 112 12.60 5.08 -10.80
C GLY A 112 12.29 6.54 -11.13
N GLY A 113 11.03 6.93 -10.90
CA GLY A 113 10.52 8.24 -11.25
C GLY A 113 10.96 9.37 -10.31
N ARG A 114 11.20 9.08 -9.02
CA ARG A 114 11.31 10.06 -7.92
C ARG A 114 10.30 11.21 -8.08
N SER A 115 9.04 10.85 -8.32
CA SER A 115 7.98 11.79 -8.69
C SER A 115 6.58 11.28 -8.34
N LEU A 116 5.67 12.21 -8.05
CA LEU A 116 4.25 11.96 -8.19
C LEU A 116 3.92 12.00 -9.68
N CYS A 117 3.35 10.92 -10.22
CA CYS A 117 3.01 10.78 -11.63
C CYS A 117 1.51 10.57 -11.85
N GLU A 118 1.05 10.91 -13.04
CA GLU A 118 -0.20 10.42 -13.61
C GLU A 118 0.12 9.26 -14.55
N ILE A 119 -0.68 8.20 -14.49
CA ILE A 119 -0.63 7.05 -15.37
C ILE A 119 -1.81 7.18 -16.34
N THR A 120 -1.52 7.35 -17.63
CA THR A 120 -2.59 7.53 -18.63
C THR A 120 -3.34 6.23 -18.87
N ALA A 121 -4.53 6.32 -19.49
CA ALA A 121 -5.32 5.14 -19.85
C ALA A 121 -4.56 4.16 -20.76
N GLU A 122 -3.60 4.65 -21.56
CA GLU A 122 -2.71 3.87 -22.42
C GLU A 122 -1.47 3.33 -21.69
N GLY A 123 -1.37 3.53 -20.37
CA GLY A 123 -0.27 3.03 -19.56
C GLY A 123 1.02 3.87 -19.66
N LYS A 124 0.94 5.16 -19.98
CA LYS A 124 2.10 6.07 -20.01
C LYS A 124 2.29 6.77 -18.67
N VAL A 125 3.53 6.97 -18.26
CA VAL A 125 3.89 7.69 -17.02
C VAL A 125 4.18 9.16 -17.33
N VAL A 126 3.42 10.07 -16.73
CA VAL A 126 3.57 11.53 -16.88
C VAL A 126 3.86 12.17 -15.53
N PRO A 127 5.04 12.77 -15.31
CA PRO A 127 5.34 13.44 -14.04
C PRO A 127 4.39 14.62 -13.77
N VAL A 128 3.86 14.69 -12.55
CA VAL A 128 3.04 15.80 -12.03
C VAL A 128 3.88 16.67 -11.10
N VAL A 129 4.65 16.05 -10.21
CA VAL A 129 5.60 16.72 -9.32
C VAL A 129 6.86 15.86 -9.21
N ASP A 130 8.00 16.40 -9.62
CA ASP A 130 9.32 15.76 -9.49
C ASP A 130 10.32 16.57 -8.65
N ARG A 131 9.94 17.82 -8.29
CA ARG A 131 10.79 18.74 -7.53
C ARG A 131 10.00 19.56 -6.51
N PHE A 132 10.67 19.90 -5.42
CA PHE A 132 10.22 20.87 -4.43
C PHE A 132 11.34 21.86 -4.11
N GLY A 133 11.08 23.16 -4.26
CA GLY A 133 12.12 24.19 -4.06
C GLY A 133 13.34 24.02 -4.97
N GLY A 134 13.15 23.51 -6.20
CA GLY A 134 14.22 23.21 -7.16
C GLY A 134 14.95 21.89 -6.93
N LYS A 135 14.72 21.20 -5.81
CA LYS A 135 15.36 19.94 -5.43
C LYS A 135 14.52 18.73 -5.81
N VAL A 136 15.13 17.63 -6.22
CA VAL A 136 14.44 16.37 -6.55
C VAL A 136 13.81 15.75 -5.29
N LEU A 137 12.59 15.21 -5.42
CA LEU A 137 11.93 14.45 -4.35
C LEU A 137 12.75 13.23 -3.92
N ASN A 138 12.58 12.72 -2.71
CA ASN A 138 13.37 11.59 -2.19
C ASN A 138 13.04 10.29 -2.93
N ALA A 139 11.88 9.71 -2.64
CA ALA A 139 11.35 8.49 -3.22
C ALA A 139 9.86 8.38 -2.82
N PRO A 140 8.94 9.06 -3.53
CA PRO A 140 7.51 8.98 -3.26
C PRO A 140 7.06 7.53 -3.07
N ASN A 141 6.31 7.26 -2.00
CA ASN A 141 6.02 5.89 -1.57
C ASN A 141 4.53 5.57 -1.57
N ASP A 142 3.71 6.38 -0.91
CA ASP A 142 2.25 6.20 -0.92
C ASP A 142 1.51 7.54 -1.06
N LEU A 143 0.22 7.50 -1.44
CA LEU A 143 -0.61 8.68 -1.65
C LEU A 143 -2.10 8.42 -1.40
N ASP A 144 -2.82 9.48 -1.01
CA ASP A 144 -4.28 9.51 -1.00
C ASP A 144 -4.80 10.84 -1.55
N VAL A 145 -6.02 10.85 -2.05
CA VAL A 145 -6.64 11.96 -2.77
C VAL A 145 -7.99 12.31 -2.16
N ASP A 146 -8.25 13.60 -1.94
CA ASP A 146 -9.58 14.08 -1.58
C ASP A 146 -10.48 14.32 -2.82
N ALA A 147 -11.79 14.54 -2.65
CA ALA A 147 -12.72 14.78 -3.75
C ALA A 147 -12.58 16.16 -4.39
N ALA A 148 -11.78 17.06 -3.81
CA ALA A 148 -11.35 18.28 -4.50
C ALA A 148 -10.15 18.03 -5.42
N GLY A 149 -9.62 16.79 -5.43
CA GLY A 149 -8.48 16.38 -6.24
C GLY A 149 -7.14 16.80 -5.65
N ASN A 150 -7.09 17.22 -4.38
CA ASN A 150 -5.84 17.46 -3.70
C ASN A 150 -5.20 16.13 -3.31
N VAL A 151 -3.87 16.11 -3.30
CA VAL A 151 -3.09 14.88 -3.07
C VAL A 151 -2.25 15.06 -1.82
N TYR A 152 -2.33 14.12 -0.90
CA TYR A 152 -1.32 13.93 0.15
C TYR A 152 -0.46 12.75 -0.23
N PHE A 153 0.87 12.90 -0.21
CA PHE A 153 1.78 11.79 -0.52
C PHE A 153 2.99 11.78 0.40
N SER A 154 3.49 10.58 0.71
CA SER A 154 4.70 10.39 1.50
C SER A 154 5.94 10.38 0.61
N ASP A 155 7.01 11.04 1.05
CA ASP A 155 8.29 11.10 0.36
C ASP A 155 9.47 10.63 1.25
N PRO A 156 9.50 9.33 1.62
CA PRO A 156 10.58 8.74 2.40
C PRO A 156 11.82 8.44 1.57
N PHE A 157 12.81 7.82 2.21
CA PHE A 157 13.91 7.14 1.54
C PHE A 157 14.14 5.75 2.15
N TYR A 158 13.38 4.76 1.66
CA TYR A 158 13.52 3.35 2.06
C TYR A 158 14.55 2.59 1.21
N VAL A 159 14.69 2.99 -0.05
CA VAL A 159 15.56 2.41 -1.06
C VAL A 159 16.08 3.53 -1.94
N GLY A 160 17.15 3.25 -2.68
CA GLY A 160 17.76 4.23 -3.58
C GLY A 160 19.26 4.27 -3.40
N LYS A 161 19.96 4.45 -4.52
CA LYS A 161 21.39 4.84 -4.55
C LYS A 161 21.56 6.32 -4.86
N GLU A 162 20.47 6.98 -5.25
CA GLU A 162 20.43 8.37 -5.63
C GLU A 162 20.64 9.27 -4.42
N PRO A 163 21.36 10.40 -4.58
CA PRO A 163 21.56 11.34 -3.48
C PRO A 163 20.24 12.01 -3.07
N LEU A 164 20.09 12.20 -1.76
CA LEU A 164 19.05 13.03 -1.17
C LEU A 164 19.39 14.50 -1.39
N GLU A 165 18.47 15.25 -1.99
CA GLU A 165 18.60 16.72 -2.17
C GLU A 165 17.78 17.48 -1.14
N LEU A 166 16.62 16.94 -0.76
CA LEU A 166 15.79 17.47 0.31
C LEU A 166 16.43 17.19 1.68
N ASP A 167 16.16 18.09 2.61
CA ASP A 167 16.66 18.03 3.99
C ASP A 167 15.76 17.19 4.92
N HIS A 168 14.66 16.64 4.40
CA HIS A 168 13.65 15.96 5.20
C HIS A 168 12.85 14.94 4.39
N MET A 169 12.44 13.85 5.04
CA MET A 169 11.44 12.90 4.53
C MET A 169 10.06 13.35 4.97
N SER A 170 9.29 13.98 4.08
CA SER A 170 8.06 14.69 4.46
C SER A 170 6.81 14.00 3.92
N VAL A 171 5.67 14.37 4.49
CA VAL A 171 4.39 14.25 3.78
C VAL A 171 4.16 15.56 3.04
N PHE A 172 3.95 15.47 1.74
CA PHE A 172 3.67 16.59 0.87
C PHE A 172 2.18 16.70 0.58
N PHE A 173 1.77 17.91 0.21
CA PHE A 173 0.45 18.24 -0.29
C PHE A 173 0.57 18.86 -1.68
N VAL A 174 -0.30 18.46 -2.59
CA VAL A 174 -0.48 19.08 -3.91
C VAL A 174 -1.91 19.56 -4.02
N ASP A 175 -2.08 20.86 -4.26
CA ASP A 175 -3.39 21.44 -4.51
C ASP A 175 -3.91 20.98 -5.88
N GLY A 176 -5.11 20.40 -5.89
CA GLY A 176 -5.69 19.79 -7.09
C GLY A 176 -5.96 20.78 -8.22
N LYS A 177 -6.16 22.06 -7.90
CA LYS A 177 -6.54 23.11 -8.86
C LYS A 177 -5.35 23.91 -9.34
N THR A 178 -4.57 24.43 -8.41
CA THR A 178 -3.41 25.32 -8.68
C THR A 178 -2.13 24.54 -8.94
N LYS A 179 -2.09 23.24 -8.59
CA LYS A 179 -0.90 22.39 -8.62
C LYS A 179 0.23 22.88 -7.71
N ALA A 180 -0.06 23.79 -6.78
CA ALA A 180 0.90 24.24 -5.79
C ALA A 180 1.30 23.07 -4.88
N VAL A 181 2.59 22.98 -4.58
CA VAL A 181 3.18 21.93 -3.74
C VAL A 181 3.67 22.53 -2.44
N SER A 182 3.32 21.92 -1.31
CA SER A 182 3.81 22.29 0.02
C SER A 182 4.12 21.06 0.86
N ARG A 183 4.88 21.24 1.95
CA ARG A 183 4.97 20.21 3.00
C ARG A 183 3.71 20.27 3.84
N ALA A 184 2.96 19.16 3.91
CA ALA A 184 1.82 19.03 4.81
C ALA A 184 2.28 18.87 6.26
N THR A 185 3.35 18.09 6.48
CA THR A 185 4.01 17.96 7.78
C THR A 185 5.47 17.48 7.65
N THR A 186 6.27 17.86 8.64
CA THR A 186 7.63 17.35 8.92
C THR A 186 7.70 16.63 10.26
N ASP A 187 6.56 16.41 10.95
CA ASP A 187 6.54 15.78 12.27
C ASP A 187 6.71 14.25 12.20
N ILE A 188 6.77 13.70 10.99
CA ILE A 188 6.98 12.28 10.71
C ILE A 188 8.40 12.11 10.15
N THR A 189 9.21 11.29 10.80
CA THR A 189 10.63 11.11 10.45
C THR A 189 10.85 10.25 9.22
N LYS A 190 9.98 9.26 8.99
CA LYS A 190 10.01 8.40 7.81
C LYS A 190 8.58 7.95 7.46
N PRO A 191 7.86 8.74 6.63
CA PRO A 191 6.46 8.49 6.32
C PRO A 191 6.34 7.31 5.34
N ASN A 192 5.32 6.49 5.52
CA ASN A 192 4.99 5.38 4.63
C ASN A 192 3.53 5.55 4.14
N GLY A 193 2.62 4.65 4.50
CA GLY A 193 1.22 4.74 4.14
C GLY A 193 0.56 6.04 4.60
N VAL A 194 -0.29 6.59 3.73
CA VAL A 194 -1.09 7.78 4.00
C VAL A 194 -2.54 7.48 3.65
N ALA A 195 -3.48 7.90 4.50
CA ALA A 195 -4.90 7.71 4.24
C ALA A 195 -5.72 8.83 4.86
N LEU A 196 -6.69 9.35 4.12
CA LEU A 196 -7.70 10.27 4.63
C LEU A 196 -8.83 9.47 5.28
N SER A 197 -9.37 10.00 6.38
CA SER A 197 -10.63 9.54 6.93
C SER A 197 -11.76 9.69 5.89
N PRO A 198 -12.84 8.91 6.00
CA PRO A 198 -13.94 8.96 5.03
C PRO A 198 -14.61 10.34 4.90
N ASP A 199 -14.50 11.18 5.91
CA ASP A 199 -15.02 12.55 5.92
C ASP A 199 -13.96 13.62 5.59
N GLY A 200 -12.74 13.21 5.22
CA GLY A 200 -11.62 14.08 4.84
C GLY A 200 -11.03 14.91 5.98
N LYS A 201 -11.51 14.76 7.23
CA LYS A 201 -11.12 15.61 8.36
C LYS A 201 -9.88 15.16 9.10
N THR A 202 -9.39 13.95 8.83
CA THR A 202 -8.18 13.41 9.45
C THR A 202 -7.29 12.79 8.39
N LEU A 203 -6.00 13.16 8.40
CA LEU A 203 -4.97 12.45 7.67
C LEU A 203 -4.27 11.48 8.62
N TYR A 204 -4.31 10.20 8.28
CA TYR A 204 -3.52 9.16 8.92
C TYR A 204 -2.19 8.99 8.20
N VAL A 205 -1.11 8.84 8.97
CA VAL A 205 0.24 8.63 8.44
C VAL A 205 0.94 7.54 9.23
N ALA A 206 1.39 6.50 8.53
CA ALA A 206 2.33 5.53 9.08
C ALA A 206 3.72 6.17 9.17
N GLU A 207 4.30 6.17 10.37
CA GLU A 207 5.71 6.43 10.56
C GLU A 207 6.43 5.10 10.72
N THR A 208 7.22 4.71 9.72
CA THR A 208 7.95 3.44 9.72
C THR A 208 9.43 3.72 9.59
N ASN A 209 10.03 4.22 10.66
CA ASN A 209 11.46 4.53 10.69
C ASN A 209 12.29 3.31 11.08
N ASN A 210 12.50 2.44 10.10
CA ASN A 210 13.26 1.19 10.22
C ASN A 210 14.78 1.35 10.24
N GLY A 211 15.31 2.58 10.17
CA GLY A 211 16.74 2.82 10.17
C GLY A 211 17.52 2.20 8.99
N LYS A 212 16.86 1.92 7.87
CA LYS A 212 17.55 1.37 6.70
C LYS A 212 17.08 2.09 5.43
N PRO A 213 17.95 2.77 4.68
CA PRO A 213 17.92 2.62 3.24
C PRO A 213 18.47 1.21 2.93
N LEU A 214 17.77 0.40 2.14
CA LEU A 214 18.00 -1.05 1.98
C LEU A 214 19.44 -1.51 1.67
N LEU A 215 20.36 -0.61 1.32
CA LEU A 215 21.81 -0.86 1.27
C LEU A 215 22.48 -0.55 2.62
N ALA A 216 22.19 -1.40 3.62
CA ALA A 216 23.01 -1.68 4.81
C ALA A 216 23.84 -0.50 5.38
N SER A 217 23.25 0.66 5.65
CA SER A 217 24.03 1.74 6.25
C SER A 217 24.19 1.52 7.75
N ALA A 218 25.40 1.21 8.20
CA ALA A 218 25.83 1.36 9.60
C ALA A 218 25.96 2.84 10.03
N ASP A 219 25.41 3.76 9.24
CA ASP A 219 25.37 5.18 9.53
C ASP A 219 24.37 5.43 10.68
N PRO A 220 24.83 5.95 11.83
CA PRO A 220 23.96 6.26 12.97
C PRO A 220 22.84 7.26 12.62
N ALA A 221 22.99 8.05 11.54
CA ALA A 221 21.94 8.93 11.04
C ALA A 221 20.68 8.17 10.61
N PHE A 222 20.80 6.88 10.29
CA PHE A 222 19.70 5.99 9.97
C PHE A 222 19.52 4.93 11.05
N ALA A 223 19.60 5.24 12.34
CA ALA A 223 19.18 4.27 13.37
C ALA A 223 17.65 4.05 13.35
N PRO A 224 17.14 2.84 13.64
CA PRO A 224 15.71 2.64 13.83
C PRO A 224 15.14 3.58 14.89
N TRP A 225 13.94 4.10 14.64
CA TRP A 225 13.30 5.07 15.51
C TRP A 225 11.80 4.73 15.67
N ARG A 226 10.94 5.74 15.62
CA ARG A 226 9.50 5.59 15.81
C ARG A 226 8.86 4.70 14.75
N MET A 227 7.99 3.84 15.24
CA MET A 227 7.10 2.96 14.49
C MET A 227 5.69 3.26 15.00
N THR A 228 4.95 4.15 14.33
CA THR A 228 3.69 4.68 14.87
C THR A 228 2.61 4.86 13.82
N LEU A 229 1.35 4.69 14.23
CA LEU A 229 0.18 5.19 13.50
C LEU A 229 -0.15 6.59 14.02
N ASN A 230 -0.08 7.59 13.15
CA ASN A 230 -0.33 8.98 13.51
C ASN A 230 -1.63 9.46 12.87
N ALA A 231 -2.31 10.37 13.54
CA ALA A 231 -3.46 11.09 13.05
C ALA A 231 -3.23 12.60 13.14
N PHE A 232 -3.60 13.31 12.09
CA PHE A 232 -3.54 14.76 12.00
C PHE A 232 -4.91 15.30 11.60
N PRO A 233 -5.52 16.21 12.39
CA PRO A 233 -6.71 16.93 11.94
C PRO A 233 -6.38 17.74 10.68
N VAL A 234 -7.21 17.65 9.65
CA VAL A 234 -7.10 18.50 8.45
C VAL A 234 -7.84 19.80 8.74
N VAL A 235 -7.10 20.86 9.03
CA VAL A 235 -7.67 22.19 9.37
C VAL A 235 -8.15 22.90 8.11
N SER A 236 -7.39 22.76 7.03
CA SER A 236 -7.72 23.18 5.67
C SER A 236 -6.84 22.39 4.70
N PRO A 237 -7.10 22.40 3.38
CA PRO A 237 -6.25 21.70 2.41
C PRO A 237 -4.76 22.05 2.59
N GLY A 238 -3.93 21.01 2.78
CA GLY A 238 -2.48 21.14 2.99
C GLY A 238 -2.06 21.67 4.37
N LYS A 239 -2.99 21.99 5.27
CA LYS A 239 -2.71 22.46 6.63
C LYS A 239 -3.23 21.48 7.66
N LEU A 240 -2.30 20.86 8.37
CA LEU A 240 -2.57 19.89 9.41
C LEU A 240 -2.55 20.54 10.80
N GLY A 241 -3.38 20.01 11.70
CA GLY A 241 -3.41 20.33 13.12
C GLY A 241 -2.38 19.54 13.91
N GLU A 242 -2.52 19.55 15.24
CA GLU A 242 -1.60 18.85 16.14
C GLU A 242 -1.60 17.34 15.89
N ARG A 243 -0.39 16.76 15.82
CA ARG A 243 -0.17 15.32 15.67
C ARG A 243 -0.67 14.56 16.90
N LYS A 244 -1.46 13.51 16.68
CA LYS A 244 -1.79 12.49 17.68
C LYS A 244 -1.21 11.14 17.30
N ILE A 245 -0.48 10.50 18.22
CA ILE A 245 -0.08 9.09 18.08
C ILE A 245 -1.28 8.23 18.51
N LEU A 246 -1.81 7.42 17.59
CA LEU A 246 -2.90 6.49 17.86
C LEU A 246 -2.38 5.14 18.35
N VAL A 247 -1.29 4.66 17.75
CA VAL A 247 -0.65 3.40 18.10
C VAL A 247 0.86 3.57 18.06
N ASP A 248 1.55 3.11 19.11
CA ASP A 248 2.99 3.01 19.17
C ASP A 248 3.40 1.53 19.14
N PHE A 249 4.09 1.14 18.07
CA PHE A 249 4.54 -0.23 17.85
C PHE A 249 5.90 -0.51 18.54
N GLY A 250 6.48 0.49 19.21
CA GLY A 250 7.76 0.39 19.89
C GLY A 250 8.86 -0.02 18.92
N LYS A 251 9.47 -1.19 19.18
CA LYS A 251 10.54 -1.76 18.33
C LYS A 251 10.03 -2.74 17.26
N GLY A 252 8.74 -3.04 17.24
CA GLY A 252 8.15 -3.89 16.21
C GLY A 252 8.14 -3.18 14.85
N ALA A 253 8.01 -3.93 13.75
CA ALA A 253 7.81 -3.29 12.45
C ALA A 253 6.42 -2.63 12.41
N GLY A 254 6.39 -1.39 11.89
CA GLY A 254 5.18 -0.58 11.80
C GLY A 254 4.28 -0.96 10.64
N ILE A 255 3.46 0.02 10.26
CA ILE A 255 2.50 -0.08 9.15
C ILE A 255 3.21 0.28 7.84
N ASP A 256 2.92 -0.47 6.79
CA ASP A 256 3.29 -0.08 5.41
C ASP A 256 2.16 0.80 4.85
N GLY A 257 1.39 0.31 3.88
CA GLY A 257 0.16 0.93 3.40
C GLY A 257 -1.05 0.74 4.32
N MET A 258 -2.06 1.59 4.15
CA MET A 258 -3.31 1.51 4.89
C MET A 258 -4.49 2.09 4.11
N THR A 259 -5.71 1.75 4.54
CA THR A 259 -6.95 2.31 4.01
C THR A 259 -7.99 2.49 5.12
N CYS A 260 -9.15 3.08 4.83
CA CYS A 260 -10.25 3.21 5.79
C CYS A 260 -11.55 2.58 5.26
N ASP A 261 -12.40 2.05 6.15
CA ASP A 261 -13.79 1.70 5.80
C ASP A 261 -14.74 2.92 5.90
N ALA A 262 -16.01 2.75 5.53
CA ALA A 262 -17.02 3.80 5.59
C ALA A 262 -17.32 4.31 7.02
N ALA A 263 -17.03 3.52 8.05
CA ALA A 263 -17.20 3.90 9.45
C ALA A 263 -15.96 4.60 10.03
N GLY A 264 -14.87 4.70 9.27
CA GLY A 264 -13.62 5.32 9.67
C GLY A 264 -12.64 4.39 10.38
N ASN A 265 -12.90 3.07 10.41
CA ASN A 265 -11.91 2.11 10.88
C ASN A 265 -10.75 2.02 9.89
N ILE A 266 -9.53 1.92 10.42
CA ILE A 266 -8.28 1.97 9.68
C ILE A 266 -7.79 0.54 9.48
N TYR A 267 -7.57 0.14 8.23
CA TYR A 267 -7.06 -1.17 7.83
C TYR A 267 -5.59 -1.01 7.47
N ALA A 268 -4.70 -1.57 8.27
CA ALA A 268 -3.28 -1.30 8.23
C ALA A 268 -2.47 -2.58 7.98
N ALA A 269 -1.57 -2.53 6.99
CA ALA A 269 -0.66 -3.63 6.68
C ALA A 269 0.47 -3.71 7.71
N ILE A 270 0.36 -4.63 8.68
CA ILE A 270 1.38 -4.85 9.70
C ILE A 270 2.46 -5.78 9.16
N ARG A 271 3.70 -5.29 9.17
CA ARG A 271 4.87 -6.01 8.63
C ARG A 271 5.79 -6.62 9.68
N ASN A 272 5.32 -6.74 10.92
CA ASN A 272 6.10 -7.39 11.97
C ASN A 272 6.18 -8.89 11.70
N GLU A 273 7.36 -9.43 11.43
CA GLU A 273 7.57 -10.85 11.09
C GLU A 273 7.01 -11.83 12.14
N SER A 274 6.90 -11.42 13.40
CA SER A 274 6.30 -12.24 14.46
C SER A 274 4.77 -12.23 14.46
N ARG A 275 4.14 -11.25 13.81
CA ARG A 275 2.69 -11.06 13.71
C ARG A 275 2.35 -10.13 12.54
N PHE A 276 2.40 -10.65 11.32
CA PHE A 276 2.07 -9.89 10.12
C PHE A 276 0.67 -10.22 9.60
N GLY A 277 0.04 -9.23 8.97
CA GLY A 277 -1.35 -9.30 8.52
C GLY A 277 -2.00 -7.91 8.50
N MET A 278 -3.29 -7.86 8.23
CA MET A 278 -4.06 -6.62 8.31
C MET A 278 -4.58 -6.43 9.73
N ALA A 279 -4.10 -5.40 10.44
CA ALA A 279 -4.72 -4.96 11.69
C ALA A 279 -5.78 -3.89 11.39
N ILE A 280 -6.94 -4.01 12.02
CA ILE A 280 -8.03 -3.06 11.90
C ILE A 280 -8.10 -2.28 13.20
N TYR A 281 -7.91 -0.97 13.12
CA TYR A 281 -8.00 -0.06 14.25
C TYR A 281 -9.26 0.79 14.17
N SER A 282 -9.91 1.06 15.31
CA SER A 282 -10.91 2.11 15.37
C SER A 282 -10.26 3.49 15.16
N PRO A 283 -11.02 4.56 14.86
CA PRO A 283 -10.49 5.94 14.78
C PRO A 283 -9.73 6.39 16.04
N ALA A 284 -9.99 5.75 17.18
CA ALA A 284 -9.31 6.03 18.44
C ALA A 284 -7.98 5.27 18.62
N GLY A 285 -7.58 4.39 17.69
CA GLY A 285 -6.36 3.60 17.75
C GLY A 285 -6.50 2.24 18.46
N LYS A 286 -7.72 1.80 18.79
CA LYS A 286 -7.94 0.47 19.39
C LYS A 286 -7.95 -0.58 18.29
N GLU A 287 -7.10 -1.61 18.38
CA GLU A 287 -7.21 -2.78 17.50
C GLU A 287 -8.53 -3.51 17.76
N ILE A 288 -9.34 -3.67 16.73
CA ILE A 288 -10.68 -4.28 16.79
C ILE A 288 -10.79 -5.57 16.00
N ALA A 289 -9.93 -5.80 15.01
CA ALA A 289 -9.86 -7.06 14.28
C ALA A 289 -8.47 -7.27 13.67
N PHE A 290 -8.17 -8.51 13.32
CA PHE A 290 -6.92 -8.88 12.67
C PHE A 290 -7.15 -9.98 11.62
N ILE A 291 -6.55 -9.80 10.44
CA ILE A 291 -6.63 -10.74 9.31
C ILE A 291 -5.21 -11.21 8.98
N PRO A 292 -4.84 -12.45 9.32
CA PRO A 292 -3.56 -13.02 8.93
C PRO A 292 -3.43 -13.11 7.41
N THR A 293 -2.22 -12.85 6.91
CA THR A 293 -1.87 -13.01 5.49
C THR A 293 -0.84 -14.14 5.34
N PRO A 294 -0.73 -14.78 4.16
CA PRO A 294 0.26 -15.84 3.93
C PRO A 294 1.70 -15.30 3.79
N GLU A 295 1.83 -14.03 3.38
CA GLU A 295 3.09 -13.31 3.21
C GLU A 295 2.98 -11.94 3.90
N LEU A 296 4.11 -11.24 4.06
CA LEU A 296 4.13 -9.87 4.59
C LEU A 296 3.25 -8.96 3.72
N PRO A 297 2.18 -8.36 4.26
CA PRO A 297 1.34 -7.45 3.52
C PRO A 297 2.05 -6.12 3.32
N THR A 298 1.78 -5.46 2.20
CA THR A 298 2.37 -4.17 1.84
C THR A 298 1.31 -3.08 1.77
N ASN A 299 0.14 -3.37 1.20
CA ASN A 299 -0.90 -2.36 1.01
C ASN A 299 -2.29 -3.00 0.89
N CYS A 300 -3.32 -2.17 0.87
CA CYS A 300 -4.70 -2.63 0.71
C CYS A 300 -5.64 -1.54 0.19
N CYS A 301 -6.73 -1.96 -0.46
CA CYS A 301 -7.83 -1.07 -0.80
C CYS A 301 -9.17 -1.82 -0.72
N PHE A 302 -10.26 -1.08 -0.56
CA PHE A 302 -11.59 -1.66 -0.74
C PHE A 302 -11.95 -1.77 -2.22
N GLY A 303 -12.80 -2.74 -2.56
CA GLY A 303 -13.50 -2.78 -3.83
C GLY A 303 -14.47 -1.62 -4.01
N SER A 304 -15.11 -1.55 -5.19
CA SER A 304 -16.00 -0.44 -5.53
C SER A 304 -17.22 -0.38 -4.60
N ALA A 305 -17.39 0.75 -3.92
CA ALA A 305 -18.56 1.00 -3.08
C ALA A 305 -19.88 1.10 -3.89
N ALA A 306 -19.79 1.33 -5.20
CA ALA A 306 -20.94 1.38 -6.11
C ALA A 306 -21.42 -0.01 -6.55
N ASP A 307 -20.62 -1.05 -6.34
CA ASP A 307 -20.96 -2.44 -6.66
C ASP A 307 -21.27 -3.21 -5.38
N GLU A 308 -22.52 -3.65 -5.24
CA GLU A 308 -23.02 -4.40 -4.08
C GLU A 308 -22.22 -5.68 -3.79
N THR A 309 -21.62 -6.30 -4.81
CA THR A 309 -20.82 -7.53 -4.67
C THR A 309 -19.37 -7.26 -4.24
N GLU A 310 -18.90 -6.02 -4.41
CA GLU A 310 -17.51 -5.61 -4.19
C GLU A 310 -17.33 -4.63 -3.02
N LYS A 311 -18.39 -3.92 -2.59
CA LYS A 311 -18.29 -2.92 -1.50
C LYS A 311 -17.83 -3.48 -0.17
N HIS A 312 -17.97 -4.80 0.05
CA HIS A 312 -17.52 -5.52 1.24
C HIS A 312 -16.24 -6.34 1.01
N ARG A 313 -15.49 -6.06 -0.06
CA ARG A 313 -14.24 -6.74 -0.39
C ARG A 313 -13.06 -5.85 -0.02
N LEU A 314 -12.12 -6.42 0.73
CA LEU A 314 -10.78 -5.83 0.89
C LEU A 314 -9.81 -6.59 -0.02
N TYR A 315 -9.07 -5.84 -0.82
CA TYR A 315 -7.96 -6.30 -1.62
C TYR A 315 -6.66 -5.99 -0.90
N VAL A 316 -5.73 -6.94 -0.90
CA VAL A 316 -4.46 -6.85 -0.16
C VAL A 316 -3.33 -7.25 -1.08
N THR A 317 -2.31 -6.40 -1.19
CA THR A 317 -1.02 -6.78 -1.78
C THR A 317 -0.15 -7.35 -0.67
N ALA A 318 0.45 -8.52 -0.90
CA ALA A 318 1.33 -9.17 0.05
C ALA A 318 2.38 -9.98 -0.70
N GLY A 319 3.66 -9.75 -0.37
CA GLY A 319 4.78 -10.35 -1.08
C GLY A 319 4.60 -10.23 -2.60
N LYS A 320 4.44 -11.37 -3.27
CA LYS A 320 4.36 -11.48 -4.74
C LYS A 320 2.96 -11.38 -5.32
N GLY A 321 1.93 -11.23 -4.48
CA GLY A 321 0.56 -11.50 -4.89
C GLY A 321 -0.48 -10.47 -4.50
N LEU A 322 -1.62 -10.59 -5.19
CA LEU A 322 -2.87 -9.93 -4.87
C LEU A 322 -3.82 -10.93 -4.23
N TYR A 323 -4.43 -10.51 -3.14
CA TYR A 323 -5.39 -11.28 -2.37
C TYR A 323 -6.69 -10.51 -2.16
N ARG A 324 -7.76 -11.23 -1.82
CA ARG A 324 -9.05 -10.64 -1.48
C ARG A 324 -9.70 -11.36 -0.31
N ILE A 325 -10.38 -10.61 0.57
CA ILE A 325 -11.19 -11.18 1.64
C ILE A 325 -12.57 -10.52 1.72
N ASN A 326 -13.57 -11.33 2.11
CA ASN A 326 -14.91 -10.87 2.46
C ASN A 326 -14.92 -10.24 3.85
N LEU A 327 -15.42 -9.02 3.93
CA LEU A 327 -15.68 -8.30 5.16
C LEU A 327 -17.19 -8.16 5.37
N LEU A 328 -17.55 -7.64 6.54
CA LEU A 328 -18.89 -7.18 6.88
C LEU A 328 -18.96 -5.65 6.86
N SER A 329 -17.83 -4.98 7.12
CA SER A 329 -17.65 -3.55 6.83
C SER A 329 -17.69 -3.27 5.33
N ALA A 330 -18.21 -2.10 4.96
CA ALA A 330 -18.17 -1.60 3.59
C ALA A 330 -17.04 -0.59 3.40
N GLY A 331 -16.45 -0.60 2.22
CA GLY A 331 -15.56 0.46 1.78
C GLY A 331 -16.27 1.82 1.70
N PRO A 332 -15.52 2.92 1.82
CA PRO A 332 -16.03 4.27 1.70
C PRO A 332 -16.29 4.59 0.23
N VAL A 333 -17.15 5.57 -0.03
CA VAL A 333 -17.29 6.14 -1.37
C VAL A 333 -16.10 7.09 -1.60
N TRP A 334 -15.02 6.56 -2.19
CA TRP A 334 -13.74 7.27 -2.37
C TRP A 334 -13.89 8.68 -2.99
N TYR A 335 -14.83 8.84 -3.91
CA TYR A 335 -15.05 10.11 -4.64
C TYR A 335 -15.99 11.11 -3.96
N ALA A 336 -16.43 10.82 -2.74
CA ALA A 336 -17.28 11.70 -1.93
C ALA A 336 -16.52 12.47 -0.84
N ARG A 337 -15.20 12.23 -0.70
CA ARG A 337 -14.34 12.64 0.43
C ARG A 337 -13.91 14.10 0.42
#